data_AF-A0A431WE27-F1
#
_entry.id   AF-A0A431WE27-F1
#
_cell.length_a   1.000
_cell.length_b   1.000
_cell.length_c   1.000
_cell.angle_alpha   90.00
_cell.angle_beta   90.00
_cell.angle_gamma   90.00
#
_symmetry.space_group_name_H-M   'P 1'
#
loop_
_entity.id
_entity.type
_entity.pdbx_description
1 polymer ?
#
loop_
_entity_poly.entity_id
_entity_poly.type
_entity_poly.pdbx_seq_one_letter_code
_entity_poly.pdbx_strand_id
1 'polypeptide(L)'
;MKPLGWILYVNKNLFLEDNVTLSESNKYCEGYLQPINVFISDDSLKKVAYSLLATPRHTNRILTATKVDGQRVIAKKYIIHSDSASEIIGEIIFFIGIDGCSDFVLKNFFIDDVQPSVNGINDRKIKQKTKDVVKMIALGLDRDEVSELFNLTKRGVDYHIDVAKEVLGASNKSSMVFQAMQQGWLTSHQHA
;
A
#
# COMPACT_ATOMS: atom_id res chain seq x y z
N MET A 1 -24.36 -5.17 -6.24
CA MET A 1 -23.56 -4.16 -6.96
C MET A 1 -22.17 -4.14 -6.36
N LYS A 2 -21.13 -4.06 -7.18
CA LYS A 2 -19.74 -3.95 -6.73
C LYS A 2 -19.33 -2.47 -6.69
N PRO A 3 -18.35 -2.08 -5.85
CA PRO A 3 -17.79 -0.73 -5.91
C PRO A 3 -17.16 -0.48 -7.28
N LEU A 4 -17.23 0.78 -7.75
CA LEU A 4 -16.62 1.26 -8.99
C LEU A 4 -15.11 1.47 -8.83
N GLY A 5 -14.63 1.62 -7.60
CA GLY A 5 -13.21 1.62 -7.29
C GLY A 5 -12.95 1.66 -5.79
N TRP A 6 -11.69 1.50 -5.41
CA TRP A 6 -11.27 1.55 -4.01
C TRP A 6 -9.85 2.09 -3.86
N ILE A 7 -9.60 2.70 -2.70
CA ILE A 7 -8.28 3.09 -2.21
C ILE A 7 -8.08 2.47 -0.85
N LEU A 8 -6.97 1.77 -0.66
CA LEU A 8 -6.58 1.12 0.59
C LEU A 8 -5.27 1.72 1.10
N TYR A 9 -5.29 2.21 2.32
CA TYR A 9 -4.15 2.71 3.08
C TYR A 9 -3.79 1.68 4.16
N VAL A 10 -2.55 1.21 4.20
CA VAL A 10 -2.10 0.20 5.16
C VAL A 10 -0.96 0.74 6.02
N ASN A 11 -1.09 0.58 7.33
CA ASN A 11 -0.17 1.10 8.34
C ASN A 11 0.88 0.09 8.84
N LYS A 12 0.71 -1.19 8.51
CA LYS A 12 1.59 -2.27 8.95
C LYS A 12 2.13 -3.09 7.79
N ASN A 13 3.14 -3.91 8.10
CA ASN A 13 3.78 -4.77 7.13
C ASN A 13 2.84 -5.85 6.59
N LEU A 14 2.38 -5.57 5.36
CA LEU A 14 2.19 -6.44 4.18
C LEU A 14 1.21 -7.62 4.21
N PHE A 15 0.68 -8.05 5.34
CA PHE A 15 -0.40 -9.05 5.32
C PHE A 15 -1.61 -8.50 6.06
N LEU A 16 -2.71 -8.35 5.31
CA LEU A 16 -4.02 -8.32 5.93
C LEU A 16 -4.23 -9.74 6.45
N GLU A 17 -4.12 -9.90 7.77
CA GLU A 17 -4.38 -11.18 8.46
C GLU A 17 -5.76 -11.73 8.04
N ASP A 18 -5.94 -13.05 8.12
CA ASP A 18 -7.22 -13.68 7.73
C ASP A 18 -8.40 -13.19 8.59
N ASN A 19 -8.11 -12.62 9.76
CA ASN A 19 -9.09 -12.17 10.75
C ASN A 19 -9.07 -10.63 10.87
N VAL A 20 -9.62 -9.98 9.86
CA VAL A 20 -9.72 -8.53 9.77
C VAL A 20 -11.17 -8.09 9.81
N THR A 21 -11.46 -7.06 10.59
CA THR A 21 -12.79 -6.47 10.71
C THR A 21 -12.83 -5.05 10.18
N LEU A 22 -13.95 -4.71 9.51
CA LEU A 22 -14.22 -3.38 8.99
C LEU A 22 -15.27 -2.66 9.83
N SER A 23 -14.90 -1.49 10.35
CA SER A 23 -15.80 -0.56 11.03
C SER A 23 -16.04 0.65 10.14
N GLU A 24 -17.31 1.02 9.91
CA GLU A 24 -17.61 2.24 9.14
C GLU A 24 -17.14 3.46 9.92
N SER A 25 -16.47 4.38 9.23
CA SER A 25 -16.04 5.62 9.84
C SER A 25 -16.54 6.82 9.05
N ASN A 26 -17.48 7.53 9.68
CA ASN A 26 -18.02 8.79 9.18
C ASN A 26 -17.17 10.00 9.58
N LYS A 27 -16.10 9.79 10.36
CA LYS A 27 -15.22 10.85 10.83
C LYS A 27 -13.82 10.65 10.26
N TYR A 28 -13.23 11.72 9.75
CA TYR A 28 -11.80 11.70 9.52
C TYR A 28 -11.11 11.64 10.88
N CYS A 29 -10.54 10.50 11.22
CA CYS A 29 -9.58 10.39 12.31
C CYS A 29 -8.34 11.19 11.89
N GLU A 30 -8.34 12.49 12.19
CA GLU A 30 -7.14 13.32 12.08
C GLU A 30 -6.05 12.69 12.97
N GLY A 31 -4.95 12.25 12.34
CA GLY A 31 -3.69 12.01 13.04
C GLY A 31 -3.24 10.57 13.27
N TYR A 32 -4.00 9.53 12.89
CA TYR A 32 -3.63 8.15 13.28
C TYR A 32 -2.94 7.31 12.21
N LEU A 33 -3.00 7.67 10.93
CA LEU A 33 -2.49 6.82 9.86
C LEU A 33 -1.42 7.58 9.05
N GLN A 34 -0.15 7.23 9.25
CA GLN A 34 0.89 7.44 8.24
C GLN A 34 0.99 6.12 7.46
N PRO A 35 0.22 5.96 6.38
CA PRO A 35 0.21 4.70 5.68
C PRO A 35 1.57 4.42 5.07
N ILE A 36 2.06 3.21 5.32
CA ILE A 36 3.28 2.68 4.72
C ILE A 36 3.00 2.36 3.25
N ASN A 37 1.84 1.75 2.97
CA ASN A 37 1.45 1.34 1.62
C ASN A 37 0.11 1.94 1.21
N VAL A 38 -0.01 2.23 -0.09
CA VAL A 38 -1.24 2.70 -0.73
C VAL A 38 -1.54 1.79 -1.91
N PHE A 39 -2.68 1.11 -1.87
CA PHE A 39 -3.18 0.27 -2.96
C PHE A 39 -4.42 0.93 -3.56
N ILE A 40 -4.53 0.87 -4.88
CA ILE A 40 -5.58 1.58 -5.61
C ILE A 40 -6.10 0.62 -6.69
N SER A 41 -7.41 0.53 -6.83
CA SER A 41 -8.05 -0.32 -7.83
C SER A 41 -7.89 0.19 -9.27
N ASP A 42 -7.80 1.51 -9.43
CA ASP A 42 -7.83 2.21 -10.72
C ASP A 42 -6.88 3.42 -10.72
N ASP A 43 -6.10 3.59 -11.79
CA ASP A 43 -5.15 4.70 -11.93
C ASP A 43 -5.83 6.07 -11.90
N SER A 44 -7.10 6.19 -12.28
CA SER A 44 -7.87 7.43 -12.20
C SER A 44 -8.00 7.94 -10.75
N LEU A 45 -7.95 7.03 -9.78
CA LEU A 45 -8.05 7.35 -8.34
C LEU A 45 -6.71 7.78 -7.74
N LYS A 46 -5.60 7.65 -8.45
CA LYS A 46 -4.26 7.96 -7.94
C LYS A 46 -4.11 9.38 -7.44
N LYS A 47 -4.60 10.35 -8.20
CA LYS A 47 -4.57 11.76 -7.79
C LYS A 47 -5.40 11.99 -6.53
N VAL A 48 -6.56 11.34 -6.42
CA VAL A 48 -7.43 11.42 -5.24
C VAL A 48 -6.70 10.82 -4.03
N ALA A 49 -6.15 9.62 -4.17
CA ALA A 49 -5.44 8.91 -3.11
C ALA A 49 -4.33 9.75 -2.47
N TYR A 50 -3.47 10.36 -3.29
CA TYR A 50 -2.40 11.21 -2.76
C TYR A 50 -2.86 12.58 -2.28
N SER A 51 -3.94 13.14 -2.85
CA SER A 51 -4.53 14.39 -2.35
C SER A 51 -5.12 14.22 -0.95
N LEU A 52 -5.75 13.08 -0.69
CA LEU A 52 -6.30 12.72 0.63
C LEU A 52 -5.19 12.59 1.68
N LEU A 53 -4.03 12.06 1.31
CA LEU A 53 -2.86 12.00 2.19
C LEU A 53 -2.24 13.37 2.45
N ALA A 54 -2.10 14.19 1.41
CA ALA A 54 -1.47 15.51 1.53
C ALA A 54 -2.36 16.53 2.24
N THR A 55 -3.68 16.42 2.10
CA THR A 55 -4.65 17.41 2.61
C THR A 55 -5.83 16.78 3.37
N PRO A 56 -5.59 16.14 4.53
CA PRO A 56 -6.65 15.46 5.30
C PRO A 56 -7.84 16.36 5.66
N ARG A 57 -7.58 17.66 5.83
CA ARG A 57 -8.58 18.70 6.16
C ARG A 57 -9.58 18.97 5.03
N HIS A 58 -9.30 18.53 3.81
CA HIS A 58 -10.16 18.74 2.64
C HIS A 58 -10.82 17.45 2.15
N THR A 59 -10.75 16.38 2.93
CA THR A 59 -11.23 15.07 2.51
C THR A 59 -12.68 15.09 2.05
N ASN A 60 -13.61 15.61 2.86
CA ASN A 60 -15.03 15.62 2.48
C ASN A 60 -15.24 16.30 1.13
N ARG A 61 -14.54 17.42 0.87
CA ARG A 61 -14.61 18.11 -0.42
C ARG A 61 -14.05 17.25 -1.56
N ILE A 62 -12.91 16.58 -1.34
CA ILE A 62 -12.27 15.73 -2.35
C ILE A 62 -13.18 14.55 -2.71
N LEU A 63 -13.72 13.85 -1.70
CA LEU A 63 -14.58 12.68 -1.90
C LEU A 63 -15.88 13.04 -2.62
N THR A 64 -16.56 14.13 -2.21
CA THR A 64 -17.81 14.57 -2.85
C THR A 64 -17.59 15.06 -4.29
N ALA A 65 -16.40 15.55 -4.63
CA ALA A 65 -16.06 15.98 -5.98
C ALA A 65 -15.51 14.84 -6.86
N THR A 66 -15.33 13.63 -6.32
CA THR A 66 -14.67 12.54 -7.04
C THR A 66 -15.55 12.00 -8.16
N LYS A 67 -14.92 11.68 -9.28
CA LYS A 67 -15.51 10.93 -10.38
C LYS A 67 -14.64 9.73 -10.70
N VAL A 68 -15.28 8.61 -10.99
CA VAL A 68 -14.63 7.41 -11.53
C VAL A 68 -15.24 7.18 -12.91
N ASP A 69 -14.39 7.08 -13.94
CA ASP A 69 -14.83 6.98 -15.34
C ASP A 69 -15.85 8.04 -15.78
N GLY A 70 -15.68 9.27 -15.29
CA GLY A 70 -16.57 10.39 -15.60
C GLY A 70 -17.92 10.38 -14.85
N GLN A 71 -18.22 9.30 -14.12
CA GLN A 71 -19.43 9.16 -13.32
C GLN A 71 -19.23 9.74 -11.91
N ARG A 72 -20.26 10.39 -11.37
CA ARG A 72 -20.26 10.81 -9.96
C ARG A 72 -20.41 9.59 -9.06
N VAL A 73 -19.62 9.55 -7.99
CA VAL A 73 -19.59 8.44 -7.05
C VAL A 73 -19.82 8.94 -5.63
N ILE A 74 -20.30 8.04 -4.77
CA ILE A 74 -20.33 8.22 -3.32
C ILE A 74 -19.10 7.50 -2.77
N ALA A 75 -18.43 8.10 -1.79
CA ALA A 75 -17.34 7.44 -1.08
C ALA A 75 -17.81 6.95 0.29
N LYS A 76 -17.54 5.68 0.60
CA LYS A 76 -17.72 5.11 1.94
C LYS A 76 -16.38 4.70 2.51
N LYS A 77 -16.11 5.07 3.76
CA LYS A 77 -14.84 4.86 4.44
C LYS A 77 -14.99 3.84 5.55
N TYR A 78 -14.04 2.93 5.63
CA TYR A 78 -13.95 1.92 6.68
C TYR A 78 -12.55 1.90 7.28
N ILE A 79 -12.50 1.74 8.60
CA ILE A 79 -11.26 1.48 9.32
C ILE A 79 -11.09 -0.03 9.43
N ILE A 80 -9.85 -0.47 9.24
CA ILE A 80 -9.46 -1.87 9.21
C ILE A 80 -8.80 -2.19 10.54
N HIS A 81 -9.39 -3.13 11.28
CA HIS A 81 -8.88 -3.60 12.56
C HIS A 81 -8.34 -5.03 12.44
N SER A 82 -7.24 -5.32 13.12
CA SER A 82 -6.85 -6.72 13.40
C SER A 82 -7.62 -7.22 14.64
N ASP A 83 -8.12 -8.45 14.57
CA ASP A 83 -8.88 -9.10 15.65
C ASP A 83 -8.04 -9.33 16.92
N SER A 84 -6.70 -9.36 16.80
CA SER A 84 -5.82 -9.67 17.93
C SER A 84 -5.68 -8.54 18.95
N ALA A 85 -6.06 -7.29 18.62
CA ALA A 85 -5.84 -6.15 19.51
C ALA A 85 -6.75 -4.92 19.34
N SER A 86 -7.86 -5.00 18.58
CA SER A 86 -8.61 -3.79 18.10
C SER A 86 -7.71 -2.77 17.38
N GLU A 87 -6.52 -3.19 16.98
CA GLU A 87 -5.49 -2.31 16.47
C GLU A 87 -5.82 -1.91 15.04
N ILE A 88 -5.68 -0.63 14.75
CA ILE A 88 -5.94 -0.11 13.41
C ILE A 88 -4.75 -0.45 12.51
N ILE A 89 -4.98 -1.33 11.53
CA ILE A 89 -3.97 -1.75 10.56
C ILE A 89 -4.09 -0.98 9.23
N GLY A 90 -5.19 -0.27 9.01
CA GLY A 90 -5.38 0.51 7.81
C GLY A 90 -6.76 1.16 7.68
N GLU A 91 -7.01 1.70 6.50
CA GLU A 91 -8.25 2.33 6.09
C GLU A 91 -8.54 1.97 4.63
N ILE A 92 -9.80 1.69 4.32
CA ILE A 92 -10.25 1.54 2.93
C ILE A 92 -11.38 2.52 2.62
N ILE A 93 -11.31 3.09 1.42
CA ILE A 93 -12.34 3.96 0.85
C ILE A 93 -12.89 3.28 -0.39
N PHE A 94 -14.19 2.98 -0.36
CA PHE A 94 -14.93 2.47 -1.51
C PHE A 94 -15.64 3.60 -2.24
N PHE A 95 -15.49 3.64 -3.56
CA PHE A 95 -16.25 4.51 -4.45
C PHE A 95 -17.38 3.69 -5.08
N ILE A 96 -18.62 4.08 -4.80
CA ILE A 96 -19.84 3.37 -5.22
C ILE A 96 -20.71 4.29 -6.07
N GLY A 97 -21.60 3.71 -6.87
CA GLY A 97 -22.59 4.48 -7.62
C GLY A 97 -23.54 5.28 -6.72
N ILE A 98 -24.27 6.23 -7.32
CA ILE A 98 -25.24 7.08 -6.62
C ILE A 98 -26.47 6.32 -6.11
N ASP A 99 -26.72 5.15 -6.67
CA ASP A 99 -27.69 4.14 -6.22
C ASP A 99 -27.29 3.49 -4.89
N GLY A 100 -26.02 3.62 -4.50
CA GLY A 100 -25.50 3.17 -3.23
C GLY A 100 -25.20 1.66 -3.18
N CYS A 101 -24.68 1.23 -2.05
CA CYS A 101 -24.31 -0.15 -1.78
C CYS A 101 -24.40 -0.41 -0.27
N SER A 102 -24.90 -1.59 0.10
CA SER A 102 -24.99 -1.98 1.51
C SER A 102 -23.60 -2.29 2.07
N ASP A 103 -23.42 -2.05 3.36
CA ASP A 103 -22.13 -2.28 4.02
C ASP A 103 -21.75 -3.75 4.03
N PHE A 104 -22.73 -4.66 4.15
CA PHE A 104 -22.50 -6.10 4.04
C PHE A 104 -21.82 -6.48 2.72
N VAL A 105 -22.27 -5.90 1.60
CA VAL A 105 -21.68 -6.18 0.29
C VAL A 105 -20.27 -5.61 0.18
N LEU A 106 -20.02 -4.41 0.72
CA LEU A 106 -18.68 -3.80 0.71
C LEU A 106 -17.70 -4.56 1.60
N LYS A 107 -18.15 -5.07 2.75
CA LYS A 107 -17.33 -5.89 3.64
C LYS A 107 -16.96 -7.23 3.01
N ASN A 108 -17.91 -7.91 2.38
CA ASN A 108 -17.60 -9.15 1.67
C ASN A 108 -16.68 -8.89 0.47
N PHE A 109 -16.92 -7.82 -0.30
CA PHE A 109 -16.03 -7.43 -1.39
C PHE A 109 -14.60 -7.16 -0.92
N PHE A 110 -14.41 -6.57 0.26
CA PHE A 110 -13.07 -6.43 0.84
C PHE A 110 -12.39 -7.79 1.04
N ILE A 111 -13.07 -8.73 1.67
CA ILE A 111 -12.53 -10.05 2.00
C ILE A 111 -12.30 -10.88 0.73
N ASP A 112 -13.23 -10.83 -0.21
CA ASP A 112 -13.24 -11.71 -1.38
C ASP A 112 -12.38 -11.18 -2.54
N ASP A 113 -12.30 -9.85 -2.73
CA ASP A 113 -11.64 -9.24 -3.89
C ASP A 113 -10.41 -8.39 -3.48
N VAL A 114 -10.53 -7.51 -2.48
CA VAL A 114 -9.46 -6.54 -2.16
C VAL A 114 -8.30 -7.20 -1.41
N GLN A 115 -8.58 -7.91 -0.33
CA GLN A 115 -7.58 -8.55 0.52
C GLN A 115 -6.72 -9.56 -0.26
N PRO A 116 -7.29 -10.45 -1.10
CA PRO A 116 -6.50 -11.37 -1.92
C PRO A 116 -5.66 -10.63 -2.97
N SER A 117 -6.18 -9.55 -3.57
CA SER A 117 -5.41 -8.76 -4.54
C SER A 117 -4.18 -8.11 -3.90
N VAL A 118 -4.32 -7.61 -2.68
CA VAL A 118 -3.23 -6.99 -1.92
C VAL A 118 -2.23 -8.04 -1.44
N ASN A 119 -2.72 -9.16 -0.91
CA ASN A 119 -1.87 -10.26 -0.46
C ASN A 119 -1.14 -10.94 -1.63
N GLY A 120 -1.77 -11.05 -2.81
CA GLY A 120 -1.19 -11.62 -4.02
C GLY A 120 -0.07 -10.79 -4.65
N ILE A 121 -0.08 -9.46 -4.48
CA ILE A 121 1.07 -8.59 -4.84
C ILE A 121 2.30 -8.97 -4.01
N ASN A 122 2.09 -9.37 -2.76
CA ASN A 122 3.16 -9.65 -1.80
C ASN A 122 3.68 -11.09 -1.88
N ASP A 123 2.96 -11.98 -2.56
CA ASP A 123 3.32 -13.39 -2.72
C ASP A 123 4.44 -13.61 -3.75
N ARG A 124 4.90 -12.55 -4.44
CA ARG A 124 6.20 -12.57 -5.12
C ARG A 124 7.30 -12.61 -4.07
N LYS A 125 7.60 -13.81 -3.56
CA LYS A 125 8.69 -14.08 -2.61
C LYS A 125 9.99 -13.44 -3.13
N ILE A 126 10.30 -12.24 -2.65
CA ILE A 126 11.49 -11.51 -3.06
C ILE A 126 12.71 -12.32 -2.65
N LYS A 127 13.58 -12.59 -3.61
CA LYS A 127 14.84 -13.29 -3.35
C LYS A 127 15.66 -12.50 -2.34
N GLN A 128 16.23 -13.20 -1.36
CA GLN A 128 17.06 -12.58 -0.33
C GLN A 128 18.19 -11.71 -0.94
N LYS A 129 18.81 -12.19 -2.03
CA LYS A 129 19.83 -11.44 -2.77
C LYS A 129 19.37 -10.06 -3.24
N THR A 130 18.10 -9.89 -3.61
CA THR A 130 17.53 -8.57 -3.95
C THR A 130 17.47 -7.66 -2.72
N LYS A 131 17.06 -8.19 -1.57
CA LYS A 131 17.05 -7.43 -0.31
C LYS A 131 18.46 -7.03 0.12
N ASP A 132 19.42 -7.94 -0.03
CA ASP A 132 20.83 -7.68 0.31
C ASP A 132 21.43 -6.59 -0.58
N VAL A 133 21.15 -6.61 -1.89
CA VAL A 133 21.54 -5.53 -2.83
C VAL A 133 20.94 -4.20 -2.38
N VAL A 134 19.64 -4.15 -2.07
CA VAL A 134 18.98 -2.92 -1.60
C VAL A 134 19.60 -2.43 -0.29
N LYS A 135 19.97 -3.34 0.62
CA LYS A 135 20.65 -3.01 1.88
C LYS A 135 22.00 -2.37 1.65
N MET A 136 22.81 -2.87 0.72
CA MET A 136 24.10 -2.25 0.39
C MET A 136 23.93 -0.85 -0.21
N ILE A 137 22.97 -0.67 -1.11
CA ILE A 137 22.62 0.65 -1.66
C ILE A 137 22.18 1.60 -0.54
N ALA A 138 21.39 1.13 0.43
CA ALA A 138 20.96 1.93 1.56
C ALA A 138 22.11 2.35 2.49
N LEU A 139 23.19 1.56 2.55
CA LEU A 139 24.43 1.87 3.26
C LEU A 139 25.36 2.82 2.48
N GLY A 140 24.95 3.26 1.29
CA GLY A 140 25.68 4.23 0.49
C GLY A 140 26.61 3.63 -0.55
N LEU A 141 26.62 2.29 -0.71
CA LEU A 141 27.41 1.66 -1.76
C LEU A 141 26.82 1.99 -3.13
N ASP A 142 27.71 2.20 -4.10
CA ASP A 142 27.33 2.40 -5.49
C ASP A 142 27.16 1.07 -6.25
N ARG A 143 26.87 1.18 -7.55
CA ARG A 143 26.60 -0.01 -8.37
C ARG A 143 27.84 -0.86 -8.60
N ASP A 144 29.01 -0.25 -8.65
CA ASP A 144 30.27 -0.93 -8.95
C ASP A 144 30.73 -1.71 -7.72
N GLU A 145 30.68 -1.07 -6.55
CA GLU A 145 30.97 -1.70 -5.26
C GLU A 145 30.03 -2.89 -4.97
N VAL A 146 28.74 -2.74 -5.24
CA VAL A 146 27.76 -3.83 -5.09
C VAL A 146 28.01 -4.95 -6.11
N SER A 147 28.42 -4.61 -7.33
CA SER A 147 28.74 -5.58 -8.39
C SER A 147 29.90 -6.48 -7.94
N GLU A 148 30.96 -5.87 -7.40
CA GLU A 148 32.13 -6.57 -6.87
C GLU A 148 31.76 -7.42 -5.64
N LEU A 149 31.06 -6.84 -4.67
CA LEU A 149 30.69 -7.51 -3.42
C LEU A 149 29.88 -8.79 -3.64
N PHE A 150 28.94 -8.78 -4.59
CA PHE A 150 28.05 -9.91 -4.87
C PHE A 150 28.46 -10.79 -6.06
N ASN A 151 29.63 -10.51 -6.66
CA ASN A 151 30.10 -11.13 -7.91
C ASN A 151 29.01 -11.11 -9.00
N LEU A 152 28.36 -9.96 -9.16
CA LEU A 152 27.37 -9.70 -10.20
C LEU A 152 27.99 -8.86 -11.31
N THR A 153 27.32 -8.82 -12.47
CA THR A 153 27.57 -7.77 -13.45
C THR A 153 26.82 -6.51 -13.04
N LYS A 154 27.27 -5.32 -13.49
CA LYS A 154 26.54 -4.06 -13.28
C LYS A 154 25.08 -4.16 -13.72
N ARG A 155 24.84 -4.86 -14.84
CA ARG A 155 23.48 -5.12 -15.34
C ARG A 155 22.67 -6.04 -14.42
N GLY A 156 23.31 -7.03 -13.79
CA GLY A 156 22.70 -7.87 -12.77
C GLY A 156 22.31 -7.09 -11.51
N VAL A 157 23.12 -6.12 -11.10
CA VAL A 157 22.78 -5.19 -10.00
C VAL A 157 21.58 -4.32 -10.38
N ASP A 158 21.59 -3.72 -11.57
CA ASP A 158 20.47 -2.90 -12.06
C ASP A 158 19.17 -3.73 -12.12
N TYR A 159 19.22 -4.99 -12.54
CA TYR A 159 18.07 -5.90 -12.50
C TYR A 159 17.48 -6.04 -11.09
N HIS A 160 18.31 -6.25 -10.06
CA HIS A 160 17.82 -6.35 -8.68
C HIS A 160 17.21 -5.03 -8.20
N ILE A 161 17.78 -3.89 -8.59
CA ILE A 161 17.22 -2.57 -8.27
C ILE A 161 15.85 -2.38 -8.93
N ASP A 162 15.71 -2.74 -10.22
CA ASP A 162 14.45 -2.61 -10.95
C ASP A 162 13.36 -3.51 -10.35
N VAL A 163 13.68 -4.76 -10.03
CA VAL A 163 12.77 -5.69 -9.33
C VAL A 163 12.36 -5.13 -7.96
N ALA A 164 13.30 -4.59 -7.19
CA ALA A 164 12.99 -4.00 -5.89
C ALA A 164 12.09 -2.77 -6.03
N LYS A 165 12.32 -1.91 -7.03
CA LYS A 165 11.47 -0.75 -7.30
C LYS A 165 10.05 -1.15 -7.68
N GLU A 166 9.89 -2.17 -8.53
CA GLU A 166 8.58 -2.69 -8.92
C GLU A 166 7.82 -3.21 -7.69
N VAL A 167 8.46 -4.07 -6.90
CA VAL A 167 7.86 -4.65 -5.70
C VAL A 167 7.51 -3.60 -4.66
N LEU A 168 8.40 -2.64 -4.41
CA LEU A 168 8.22 -1.61 -3.40
C LEU A 168 7.37 -0.43 -3.90
N GLY A 169 6.89 -0.45 -5.15
CA GLY A 169 6.15 0.65 -5.76
C GLY A 169 6.96 1.96 -5.85
N ALA A 170 8.28 1.88 -5.95
CA ALA A 170 9.17 3.03 -5.88
C ALA A 170 9.56 3.58 -7.26
N SER A 171 9.48 4.90 -7.43
CA SER A 171 9.82 5.56 -8.69
C SER A 171 11.32 5.77 -8.90
N ASN A 172 12.10 5.83 -7.82
CA ASN A 172 13.56 6.07 -7.84
C ASN A 172 14.28 5.33 -6.69
N LYS A 173 15.62 5.35 -6.69
CA LYS A 173 16.45 4.63 -5.70
C LYS A 173 16.22 5.12 -4.26
N SER A 174 16.11 6.43 -4.04
CA SER A 174 15.90 6.99 -2.71
C SER A 174 14.53 6.59 -2.14
N SER A 175 13.48 6.68 -2.97
CA SER A 175 12.15 6.19 -2.62
C SER A 175 12.14 4.69 -2.37
N MET A 176 12.90 3.90 -3.14
CA MET A 176 13.06 2.47 -2.93
C MET A 176 13.69 2.17 -1.58
N VAL A 177 14.79 2.84 -1.21
CA VAL A 177 15.45 2.66 0.09
C VAL A 177 14.51 3.04 1.24
N PHE A 178 13.80 4.17 1.12
CA PHE A 178 12.81 4.58 2.12
C PHE A 178 11.72 3.53 2.30
N GLN A 179 11.14 3.02 1.22
CA GLN A 179 10.10 1.99 1.28
C GLN A 179 10.64 0.67 1.83
N ALA A 180 11.84 0.25 1.41
CA ALA A 180 12.50 -0.94 1.96
C ALA A 180 12.73 -0.83 3.48
N MET A 181 13.06 0.37 3.97
CA MET A 181 13.20 0.65 5.40
C MET A 181 11.85 0.51 6.12
N GLN A 182 10.78 1.12 5.59
CA GLN A 182 9.43 1.00 6.16
C GLN A 182 8.95 -0.45 6.20
N GLN A 183 9.29 -1.23 5.18
CA GLN A 183 8.95 -2.65 5.09
C GLN A 183 9.88 -3.58 5.89
N GLY A 184 10.83 -3.03 6.65
CA GLY A 184 11.75 -3.80 7.49
C GLY A 184 12.75 -4.65 6.70
N TRP A 185 12.97 -4.40 5.41
CA TRP A 185 13.96 -5.14 4.62
C TRP A 185 15.39 -4.88 5.09
N LEU A 186 15.61 -3.73 5.73
CA LEU A 186 16.94 -3.25 6.14
C LEU A 186 17.26 -3.57 7.60
N THR A 187 16.26 -3.92 8.40
CA THR A 187 16.44 -4.30 9.81
C THR A 187 16.81 -5.77 9.90
N SER A 188 17.98 -6.07 10.43
CA SER A 188 18.38 -7.44 10.73
C SER A 188 17.59 -7.88 11.97
N HIS A 189 16.75 -8.91 11.88
CA HIS A 189 16.36 -9.65 13.09
C HIS A 189 17.61 -10.38 13.57
N GLN A 190 18.35 -9.74 14.48
CA GLN A 190 19.33 -10.42 15.31
C GLN A 190 18.53 -11.34 16.22
N HIS A 191 18.38 -12.60 15.83
CA HIS A 191 18.16 -13.66 16.80
C HIS A 191 19.41 -13.72 17.66
N ALA A 192 19.32 -13.13 18.85
CA ALA A 192 20.18 -13.45 19.98
C ALA A 192 19.71 -14.75 20.62
#